data_AF-K4K099-F1
#
_entry.id   AF-K4K099-F1
#
_cell.length_a   1.000
_cell.length_b   1.000
_cell.length_c   1.000
_cell.angle_alpha   90.00
_cell.angle_beta   90.00
_cell.angle_gamma   90.00
#
_symmetry.space_group_name_H-M   'P 1'
#
loop_
_entity.id
_entity.type
_entity.pdbx_description
1 polymer ?
#
loop_
_entity_poly.entity_id
_entity_poly.type
_entity_poly.pdbx_seq_one_letter_code
_entity_poly.pdbx_strand_id
1 'polypeptide(L)'
;GTHIWIDHCTFEEYPLVELDVKRGSYGVTISWSRFENAQTGVLFGLAGDIIKDTAQNLTAHHNYFAGLSNDGILSHGGELHAYNNYYE
;
A
#
# COMPACT_ATOMS: atom_id res chain seq x y z
N GLY A 1 12.06 -5.52 -1.35
CA GLY A 1 13.05 -5.16 -0.32
C GLY A 1 12.62 -5.69 1.02
N THR A 2 13.44 -5.62 2.07
CA THR A 2 13.01 -6.06 3.41
C THR A 2 13.27 -4.98 4.45
N HIS A 3 12.44 -4.93 5.50
CA HIS A 3 12.57 -4.00 6.63
C HIS A 3 12.56 -2.54 6.17
N ILE A 4 11.45 -2.13 5.56
CA ILE A 4 11.27 -0.79 5.00
C ILE A 4 10.18 -0.08 5.80
N TRP A 5 10.45 1.17 6.18
CA TRP A 5 9.49 2.03 6.86
C TRP A 5 9.27 3.31 6.05
N ILE A 6 8.02 3.59 5.74
CA ILE A 6 7.55 4.79 5.05
C ILE A 6 6.65 5.51 6.05
N ASP A 7 7.05 6.70 6.48
CA ASP A 7 6.42 7.41 7.57
C ASP A 7 6.35 8.91 7.29
N HIS A 8 5.23 9.56 7.66
CA HIS A 8 5.01 11.00 7.49
C HIS A 8 5.30 11.53 6.08
N CYS A 9 5.01 10.71 5.07
CA CYS A 9 5.16 11.07 3.66
C CYS A 9 3.82 11.56 3.09
N THR A 10 3.89 12.43 2.09
CA THR A 10 2.73 12.78 1.26
C THR A 10 3.00 12.30 -0.17
N PHE A 11 2.11 11.49 -0.69
CA PHE A 11 2.02 11.09 -2.09
C PHE A 11 0.85 11.85 -2.69
N GLU A 12 1.13 12.65 -3.72
CA GLU A 12 0.12 13.48 -4.38
C GLU A 12 0.20 13.29 -5.90
N GLU A 13 -0.96 13.15 -6.53
CA GLU A 13 -1.18 13.30 -7.97
C GLU A 13 -0.34 12.33 -8.84
N TYR A 14 -0.78 11.07 -8.89
CA TYR A 14 -0.28 10.08 -9.82
C TYR A 14 -1.43 9.34 -10.53
N PRO A 15 -1.42 9.18 -11.86
CA PRO A 15 -2.60 8.71 -12.60
C PRO A 15 -3.02 7.27 -12.28
N LEU A 16 -2.12 6.46 -11.71
CA LEU A 16 -2.36 5.04 -11.44
C LEU A 16 -2.13 4.75 -9.94
N VAL A 17 -1.02 4.08 -9.62
CA VAL A 17 -0.68 3.64 -8.26
C VAL A 17 0.47 4.47 -7.69
N GLU A 18 0.30 5.06 -6.50
CA GLU A 18 1.32 5.89 -5.86
C GLU A 18 2.46 5.08 -5.22
N LEU A 19 2.14 3.94 -4.59
CA LEU A 19 3.13 3.10 -3.92
C LEU A 19 2.90 1.59 -4.18
N ASP A 20 3.94 0.93 -4.69
CA ASP A 20 3.94 -0.50 -4.95
C ASP A 20 4.77 -1.29 -3.91
N VAL A 21 4.13 -2.22 -3.20
CA VAL A 21 4.80 -3.21 -2.34
C VAL A 21 4.63 -4.59 -2.99
N LYS A 22 5.66 -5.07 -3.69
CA LYS A 22 5.58 -6.24 -4.58
C LYS A 22 6.80 -7.16 -4.47
N ARG A 23 6.74 -8.30 -5.18
CA ARG A 23 7.86 -9.25 -5.40
C ARG A 23 8.53 -9.69 -4.10
N GLY A 24 7.72 -10.17 -3.15
CA GLY A 24 8.22 -10.74 -1.90
C GLY A 24 8.79 -9.73 -0.94
N SER A 25 8.40 -8.45 -1.08
CA SER A 25 8.79 -7.44 -0.11
C SER A 25 8.17 -7.75 1.25
N TYR A 26 8.99 -7.75 2.29
CA TYR A 26 8.62 -8.24 3.63
C TYR A 26 9.11 -7.29 4.72
N GLY A 27 8.38 -7.20 5.82
CA GLY A 27 8.64 -6.26 6.91
C GLY A 27 8.43 -4.82 6.45
N VAL A 28 7.37 -4.55 5.70
CA VAL A 28 7.04 -3.19 5.23
C VAL A 28 6.00 -2.56 6.16
N THR A 29 6.29 -1.35 6.65
CA THR A 29 5.34 -0.53 7.41
C THR A 29 5.10 0.79 6.69
N ILE A 30 3.84 1.15 6.50
CA ILE A 30 3.40 2.46 6.03
C ILE A 30 2.60 3.12 7.15
N SER A 31 3.06 4.25 7.65
CA SER A 31 2.40 4.94 8.75
C SER A 31 2.31 6.45 8.58
N TRP A 32 1.27 7.05 9.14
CA TRP A 32 1.10 8.51 9.23
C TRP A 32 1.30 9.25 7.89
N SER A 33 1.01 8.57 6.78
CA SER A 33 1.27 9.06 5.43
C SER A 33 -0.04 9.39 4.72
N ARG A 34 0.04 10.25 3.71
CA ARG A 34 -1.10 10.72 2.91
C ARG A 34 -0.98 10.21 1.47
N PHE A 35 -2.08 9.72 0.92
CA PHE A 35 -2.20 9.21 -0.46
C PHE A 35 -3.39 9.90 -1.11
N GLU A 36 -3.14 10.77 -2.09
CA GLU A 36 -4.10 11.76 -2.54
C GLU A 36 -4.14 11.92 -4.07
N ASN A 37 -5.34 11.90 -4.64
CA ASN A 37 -5.60 12.22 -6.06
C ASN A 37 -4.96 11.22 -7.05
N ALA A 38 -5.17 9.93 -6.83
CA ALA A 38 -4.68 8.86 -7.69
C ALA A 38 -5.77 7.83 -8.03
N GLN A 39 -5.46 6.82 -8.83
CA GLN A 39 -6.36 5.68 -8.97
C GLN A 39 -6.33 4.81 -7.71
N THR A 40 -5.13 4.46 -7.25
CA THR A 40 -4.91 3.63 -6.09
C THR A 40 -3.75 4.17 -5.26
N GLY A 41 -3.89 4.23 -3.94
CA GLY A 41 -2.81 4.68 -3.05
C GLY A 41 -1.69 3.65 -2.98
N VAL A 42 -1.99 2.47 -2.43
CA VAL A 42 -1.02 1.39 -2.24
C VAL A 42 -1.45 0.13 -2.98
N LEU A 43 -0.55 -0.45 -3.77
CA LEU A 43 -0.74 -1.77 -4.37
C LEU A 43 0.18 -2.79 -3.68
N PHE A 44 -0.44 -3.75 -3.01
CA PHE A 44 0.23 -4.81 -2.27
C PHE A 44 0.13 -6.14 -3.01
N GLY A 45 1.24 -6.54 -3.65
CA GLY A 45 1.35 -7.73 -4.48
C GLY A 45 1.03 -7.49 -5.97
N LEU A 46 1.55 -8.37 -6.82
CA LEU A 46 1.25 -8.40 -8.25
C LEU A 46 -0.03 -9.18 -8.53
N ALA A 47 -0.89 -8.65 -9.40
CA ALA A 47 -2.01 -9.41 -9.94
C ALA A 47 -1.49 -10.52 -10.86
N GLY A 48 -2.12 -11.70 -10.80
CA GLY A 48 -1.87 -12.78 -11.76
C GLY A 48 -0.51 -13.48 -11.64
N ASP A 49 0.20 -13.34 -10.52
CA ASP A 49 1.46 -14.03 -10.32
C ASP A 49 1.24 -15.55 -10.27
N ILE A 50 1.98 -16.30 -11.10
CA ILE A 50 1.88 -17.78 -11.19
C ILE A 50 2.24 -18.42 -9.85
N ILE A 51 3.12 -17.74 -9.10
CA ILE A 51 3.45 -18.06 -7.71
C ILE A 51 2.98 -16.86 -6.89
N LYS A 52 1.89 -17.04 -6.13
CA LYS A 52 1.52 -16.04 -5.13
C LYS A 52 2.65 -15.93 -4.12
N ASP A 53 3.18 -14.72 -3.98
CA ASP A 53 4.22 -14.46 -3.01
C ASP A 53 3.60 -14.39 -1.61
N THR A 54 3.42 -15.54 -0.96
CA THR A 54 2.78 -15.62 0.36
C THR A 54 3.69 -15.14 1.48
N ALA A 55 4.98 -14.92 1.21
CA ALA A 55 5.94 -14.47 2.19
C ALA A 55 5.93 -12.95 2.36
N GLN A 56 5.24 -12.18 1.51
CA GLN A 56 5.14 -10.73 1.65
C GLN A 56 4.23 -10.34 2.83
N ASN A 57 4.60 -9.29 3.56
CA ASN A 57 3.72 -8.69 4.56
C ASN A 57 3.77 -7.16 4.54
N LEU A 58 2.65 -6.55 4.89
CA LEU A 58 2.47 -5.11 4.96
C LEU A 58 1.67 -4.75 6.21
N THR A 59 2.21 -3.84 7.01
CA THR A 59 1.44 -3.11 8.03
C THR A 59 1.14 -1.71 7.51
N ALA A 60 -0.13 -1.31 7.51
CA ALA A 60 -0.55 0.04 7.13
C ALA A 60 -1.40 0.63 8.24
N HIS A 61 -0.95 1.73 8.88
CA HIS A 61 -1.72 2.34 9.97
C HIS A 61 -1.67 3.86 10.03
N HIS A 62 -2.74 4.47 10.50
CA HIS A 62 -2.84 5.93 10.68
C HIS A 62 -2.56 6.72 9.39
N ASN A 63 -2.80 6.11 8.23
CA ASN A 63 -2.67 6.78 6.93
C ASN A 63 -3.98 7.46 6.53
N TYR A 64 -3.87 8.49 5.70
CA TYR A 64 -4.97 9.24 5.13
C TYR A 64 -5.08 8.97 3.63
N PHE A 65 -6.22 8.46 3.18
CA PHE A 65 -6.50 8.17 1.77
C PHE A 65 -7.67 9.05 1.31
N ALA A 66 -7.45 9.89 0.31
CA ALA A 66 -8.48 10.81 -0.18
C ALA A 66 -8.37 11.06 -1.69
N GLY A 67 -9.50 11.34 -2.34
CA GLY A 67 -9.53 11.59 -3.79
C GLY A 67 -9.05 10.41 -4.64
N LEU A 68 -9.13 9.17 -4.12
CA LEU A 68 -8.74 7.97 -4.86
C LEU A 68 -9.93 7.45 -5.68
N SER A 69 -9.71 7.15 -6.95
CA SER A 69 -10.80 6.68 -7.82
C SER A 69 -11.09 5.18 -7.75
N ASN A 70 -10.23 4.38 -7.10
CA ASN A 70 -10.41 2.95 -6.95
C ASN A 70 -10.15 2.45 -5.51
N ASP A 71 -8.89 2.37 -5.07
CA ASP A 71 -8.54 1.71 -3.80
C ASP A 71 -7.55 2.52 -2.97
N GLY A 72 -7.75 2.60 -1.64
CA GLY A 72 -6.69 3.04 -0.74
C GLY A 72 -5.54 2.04 -0.64
N ILE A 73 -5.86 0.75 -0.43
CA ILE A 73 -4.91 -0.36 -0.46
C ILE A 73 -5.50 -1.51 -1.26
N LEU A 74 -4.95 -1.80 -2.44
CA LEU A 74 -5.31 -2.95 -3.26
C LEU A 74 -4.37 -4.13 -2.94
N SER A 75 -4.89 -5.20 -2.35
CA SER A 75 -4.09 -6.39 -1.98
C SER A 75 -4.38 -7.60 -2.89
N HIS A 76 -3.32 -8.24 -3.37
CA HIS A 76 -3.35 -9.48 -4.16
C HIS A 76 -2.90 -10.73 -3.36
N GLY A 77 -2.85 -10.65 -2.03
CA GLY A 77 -2.43 -11.73 -1.13
C GLY A 77 -1.29 -11.32 -0.19
N GLY A 78 -0.69 -12.29 0.49
CA GLY A 78 0.23 -12.04 1.60
C GLY A 78 -0.50 -11.63 2.89
N GLU A 79 0.26 -11.28 3.92
CA GLU A 79 -0.30 -10.85 5.20
C GLU A 79 -0.41 -9.31 5.24
N LEU A 80 -1.65 -8.81 5.21
CA LEU A 80 -1.95 -7.38 5.36
C LEU A 80 -2.55 -7.12 6.74
N HIS A 81 -1.90 -6.28 7.53
CA HIS A 81 -2.46 -5.72 8.76
C HIS A 81 -2.72 -4.23 8.56
N ALA A 82 -3.99 -3.87 8.35
CA ALA A 82 -4.43 -2.49 8.17
C ALA A 82 -5.32 -2.06 9.35
N TYR A 83 -4.92 -1.02 10.09
CA TYR A 83 -5.69 -0.52 11.23
C TYR A 83 -5.58 1.01 11.38
N ASN A 84 -6.63 1.65 11.90
CA ASN A 84 -6.68 3.11 12.13
C ASN A 84 -6.34 3.97 10.90
N ASN A 85 -6.52 3.47 9.68
CA ASN A 85 -6.43 4.30 8.48
C ASN A 85 -7.75 5.05 8.29
N TYR A 86 -7.68 6.27 7.77
CA TYR A 86 -8.85 7.05 7.36
C TYR A 86 -8.98 7.03 5.84
N TYR A 87 -10.17 6.68 5.36
CA TYR A 87 -10.54 6.67 3.95
C TYR A 87 -11.71 7.65 3.78
N GLU A 88 -11.54 8.65 2.91
CA GLU A 88 -12.60 9.60 2.53
C GLU A 88 -13.59 9.02 1.51
#